data_AF-A0AAD3WBE8-F1
#
_entry.id   AF-A0AAD3WBE8-F1
#
_cell.length_a   1.000
_cell.length_b   1.000
_cell.length_c   1.000
_cell.angle_alpha   90.00
_cell.angle_beta   90.00
_cell.angle_gamma   90.00
#
_symmetry.space_group_name_H-M   'P 1'
#
loop_
_entity.id
_entity.type
_entity.pdbx_description
1 polymer ?
#
loop_
_entity_poly.entity_id
_entity_poly.type
_entity_poly.pdbx_seq_one_letter_code
_entity_poly.pdbx_strand_id
1 'polypeptide(L)'
;MHIATNRHPFDIEVRLIRAKEYKPKDGSEPGPRLRVFFSDIRELHLFLAKGWARHVPPELWAMYIVVATQWHSRIAGDLMWFNIKDLYPKALKNMFARYPPEKKVEVTKRFAREYGKPYRTTVRGLIRVLVDLGLVERYWDERGEGLKIPGDLPSPADVLLLDEQELAILEARKRLTHTSMAWLDPEIQERGYL
;
A
#
# COMPACT_ATOMS: atom_id res chain seq x y z
N MET A 1 18.56 -25.98 -19.69
CA MET A 1 17.25 -25.82 -19.05
C MET A 1 17.27 -24.46 -18.35
N HIS A 2 16.84 -23.40 -19.05
CA HIS A 2 16.82 -22.04 -18.51
C HIS A 2 15.57 -21.88 -17.63
N ILE A 3 15.77 -21.70 -16.33
CA ILE A 3 14.71 -21.18 -15.47
C ILE A 3 14.54 -19.72 -15.86
N ALA A 4 13.43 -19.40 -16.55
CA ALA A 4 13.04 -18.04 -16.82
C ALA A 4 12.86 -17.32 -15.48
N THR A 5 13.85 -16.54 -15.08
CA THR A 5 13.68 -15.61 -13.97
C THR A 5 12.72 -14.53 -14.46
N ASN A 6 11.50 -14.54 -13.95
CA ASN A 6 10.53 -13.44 -14.07
C ASN A 6 11.16 -12.16 -13.50
N ARG A 7 12.01 -11.49 -14.29
CA ARG A 7 12.56 -10.18 -13.94
C ARG A 7 11.47 -9.15 -14.22
N HIS A 8 11.03 -8.49 -13.16
CA HIS A 8 10.06 -7.41 -13.23
C HIS A 8 10.68 -6.25 -14.04
N PRO A 9 9.91 -5.50 -14.84
CA PRO A 9 10.42 -4.37 -15.64
C PRO A 9 11.04 -3.20 -14.83
N PHE A 10 11.14 -3.34 -13.51
CA PHE A 10 11.83 -2.41 -12.60
C PHE A 10 12.97 -3.08 -11.84
N ASP A 11 13.67 -4.06 -12.44
CA ASP A 11 15.01 -4.51 -12.02
C ASP A 11 16.07 -3.40 -12.24
N ILE A 12 15.70 -2.15 -11.96
CA ILE A 12 16.63 -1.06 -11.67
C ILE A 12 17.23 -1.43 -10.33
N GLU A 13 18.54 -1.67 -10.29
CA GLU A 13 19.32 -1.96 -9.09
C GLU A 13 18.68 -1.29 -7.86
N VAL A 14 18.04 -2.10 -7.01
CA VAL A 14 17.46 -1.62 -5.76
C VAL A 14 18.59 -0.87 -5.06
N ARG A 15 18.52 0.47 -5.02
CA ARG A 15 19.57 1.29 -4.40
C ARG A 15 19.60 0.92 -2.92
N LEU A 16 20.53 0.04 -2.60
CA LEU A 16 20.72 -0.55 -1.28
C LEU A 16 21.41 0.50 -0.40
N ILE A 17 20.68 1.53 0.00
CA ILE A 17 21.18 2.53 0.94
C ILE A 17 21.14 1.88 2.32
N ARG A 18 22.30 1.39 2.77
CA ARG A 18 22.48 0.84 4.12
C ARG A 18 21.99 1.86 5.13
N ALA A 19 20.91 1.55 5.85
CA ALA A 19 20.48 2.32 7.01
C ALA A 19 21.55 2.20 8.10
N LYS A 20 22.56 3.08 8.07
CA LYS A 20 23.75 2.96 8.91
C LYS A 20 23.48 3.06 10.42
N GLU A 21 22.28 3.46 10.88
CA GLU A 21 22.14 3.95 12.26
C GLU A 21 20.79 3.67 12.96
N TYR A 22 19.98 2.71 12.49
CA TYR A 22 18.77 2.33 13.25
C TYR A 22 19.03 1.11 14.15
N LYS A 23 19.10 1.33 15.46
CA LYS A 23 19.02 0.28 16.49
C LYS A 23 17.57 0.19 17.01
N PRO A 24 16.87 -0.94 16.82
CA PRO A 24 15.59 -1.20 17.48
C PRO A 24 15.65 -0.97 19.00
N LYS A 25 14.55 -0.47 19.57
CA LYS A 25 14.44 -0.25 21.03
C LYS A 25 14.46 -1.55 21.84
N ASP A 26 14.16 -2.67 21.21
CA ASP A 26 14.18 -4.01 21.83
C ASP A 26 15.53 -4.72 21.66
N GLY A 27 16.53 -4.06 21.09
CA GLY A 27 17.87 -4.63 20.91
C GLY A 27 17.99 -5.65 19.78
N SER A 28 16.93 -5.88 19.00
CA SER A 28 16.99 -6.79 17.84
C SER A 28 17.94 -6.28 16.75
N GLU A 29 18.51 -7.19 15.96
CA GLU A 29 19.37 -6.87 14.80
C GLU A 29 18.66 -7.29 13.49
N PRO A 30 17.74 -6.44 12.97
CA PRO A 30 16.83 -6.80 11.87
C PRO A 30 17.50 -6.89 10.49
N GLY A 31 18.82 -6.76 10.40
CA GLY A 31 19.55 -6.74 9.14
C GLY A 31 19.42 -5.42 8.35
N PRO A 32 19.97 -5.36 7.12
CA PRO A 32 19.99 -4.16 6.29
C PRO A 32 18.58 -3.74 5.88
N ARG A 33 18.25 -2.45 6.09
CA ARG A 33 16.97 -1.87 5.66
C ARG A 33 17.09 -1.22 4.30
N LEU A 34 16.10 -1.46 3.44
CA LEU A 34 15.90 -0.76 2.19
C LEU A 34 15.11 0.54 2.44
N ARG A 35 15.62 1.67 1.96
CA ARG A 35 14.87 2.93 1.94
C ARG A 35 14.21 3.06 0.56
N VAL A 36 12.90 2.95 0.53
CA VAL A 36 12.10 3.05 -0.70
C VAL A 36 11.41 4.42 -0.72
N PHE A 37 11.45 5.12 -1.85
CA PHE A 37 10.70 6.37 -2.01
C PHE A 37 9.26 6.06 -2.48
N PHE A 38 8.31 6.85 -2.00
CA PHE A 38 6.89 6.71 -2.33
C PHE A 38 6.64 6.75 -3.85
N SER A 39 7.40 7.59 -4.57
CA SER A 39 7.34 7.74 -6.03
C SER A 39 7.68 6.46 -6.79
N ASP A 40 8.44 5.55 -6.18
CA ASP A 40 9.05 4.42 -6.87
C ASP A 40 8.22 3.13 -6.67
N ILE A 41 7.17 3.18 -5.85
CA ILE A 41 6.32 2.03 -5.52
C ILE A 41 5.06 2.07 -6.39
N ARG A 42 5.08 1.33 -7.50
CA ARG A 42 3.93 1.15 -8.42
C ARG A 42 2.62 0.83 -7.68
N GLU A 43 2.68 0.03 -6.63
CA GLU A 43 1.52 -0.40 -5.85
C GLU A 43 0.78 0.76 -5.17
N LEU A 44 1.50 1.83 -4.79
CA LEU A 44 0.90 3.03 -4.20
C LEU A 44 0.17 3.85 -5.26
N HIS A 45 0.78 3.93 -6.44
CA HIS A 45 0.20 4.57 -7.61
C HIS A 45 -1.09 3.89 -8.05
N LEU A 46 -1.12 2.56 -8.11
CA LEU A 46 -2.34 1.79 -8.41
C LEU A 46 -3.45 2.07 -7.39
N PHE A 47 -3.11 2.12 -6.11
CA PHE A 47 -4.07 2.41 -5.05
C PHE A 47 -4.70 3.80 -5.21
N LEU A 48 -3.90 4.81 -5.54
CA LEU A 48 -4.40 6.15 -5.85
C LEU A 48 -5.25 6.19 -7.13
N ALA A 49 -4.78 5.51 -8.19
CA ALA A 49 -5.46 5.46 -9.49
C ALA A 49 -6.85 4.83 -9.42
N LYS A 50 -6.99 3.76 -8.64
CA LYS A 50 -8.28 3.10 -8.39
C LYS A 50 -9.18 3.90 -7.44
N GLY A 51 -8.70 5.02 -6.88
CA GLY A 51 -9.48 5.92 -6.03
C GLY A 51 -9.52 5.54 -4.55
N TRP A 52 -8.79 4.49 -4.13
CA TRP A 52 -8.86 3.94 -2.77
C TRP A 52 -8.53 4.94 -1.67
N ALA A 53 -7.65 5.91 -1.93
CA ALA A 53 -7.31 6.98 -0.98
C ALA A 53 -8.53 7.77 -0.46
N ARG A 54 -9.65 7.80 -1.20
CA ARG A 54 -10.91 8.37 -0.70
C ARG A 54 -11.65 7.45 0.24
N HIS A 55 -11.70 6.17 -0.14
CA HIS A 55 -12.67 5.22 0.38
C HIS A 55 -12.18 4.52 1.64
N VAL A 56 -10.91 4.71 2.03
CA VAL A 56 -10.40 4.16 3.28
C VAL A 56 -10.03 5.26 4.30
N PRO A 57 -10.17 4.97 5.61
CA PRO A 57 -9.63 5.78 6.69
C PRO A 57 -8.10 5.93 6.62
N PRO A 58 -7.54 7.00 7.21
CA PRO A 58 -6.09 7.22 7.30
C PRO A 58 -5.28 6.02 7.80
N GLU A 59 -5.81 5.27 8.76
CA GLU A 59 -5.18 4.07 9.32
C GLU A 59 -4.97 2.98 8.27
N LEU A 60 -5.98 2.73 7.43
CA LEU A 60 -5.90 1.72 6.37
C LEU A 60 -5.01 2.18 5.23
N TRP A 61 -5.06 3.47 4.88
CA TRP A 61 -4.15 4.03 3.89
C TRP A 61 -2.68 3.96 4.34
N ALA A 62 -2.39 4.37 5.58
CA ALA A 62 -1.06 4.27 6.15
C ALA A 62 -0.56 2.82 6.21
N MET A 63 -1.43 1.87 6.60
CA MET A 63 -1.08 0.46 6.64
C MET A 63 -0.79 -0.09 5.23
N TYR A 64 -1.62 0.23 4.24
CA TYR A 64 -1.40 -0.18 2.86
C TYR A 64 -0.01 0.27 2.36
N ILE A 65 0.37 1.51 2.66
CA ILE A 65 1.69 2.03 2.27
C ILE A 65 2.83 1.23 2.89
N VAL A 66 2.73 0.92 4.17
CA VAL A 66 3.75 0.14 4.88
C VAL A 66 3.85 -1.27 4.29
N VAL A 67 2.72 -1.92 3.99
CA VAL A 67 2.69 -3.25 3.37
C VAL A 67 3.30 -3.21 1.97
N ALA A 68 2.91 -2.24 1.12
CA ALA A 68 3.48 -2.07 -0.21
C ALA A 68 5.00 -1.84 -0.16
N THR A 69 5.50 -1.10 0.83
CA THR A 69 6.94 -0.92 1.05
C THR A 69 7.64 -2.24 1.42
N GLN A 70 7.01 -3.08 2.26
CA GLN A 70 7.59 -4.40 2.61
C GLN A 70 7.58 -5.34 1.41
N TRP A 71 6.48 -5.36 0.65
CA TRP A 71 6.32 -6.14 -0.56
C TRP A 71 7.37 -5.76 -1.63
N HIS A 72 7.51 -4.46 -1.92
CA HIS A 72 8.51 -3.96 -2.86
C HIS A 72 9.94 -4.35 -2.43
N SER A 73 10.21 -4.34 -1.12
CA SER A 73 11.49 -4.75 -0.55
C SER A 73 11.66 -6.27 -0.41
N ARG A 74 10.67 -7.07 -0.81
CA ARG A 74 10.60 -8.53 -0.66
C ARG A 74 10.88 -9.01 0.78
N ILE A 75 10.42 -8.26 1.78
CA ILE A 75 10.59 -8.60 3.20
C ILE A 75 9.41 -9.47 3.66
N ALA A 76 9.71 -10.60 4.30
CA ALA A 76 8.75 -11.57 4.83
C ALA A 76 9.12 -11.99 6.27
N GLY A 77 8.31 -12.87 6.87
CA GLY A 77 8.56 -13.46 8.18
C GLY A 77 8.52 -12.46 9.34
N ASP A 78 9.28 -12.75 10.39
CA ASP A 78 9.32 -11.92 11.60
C ASP A 78 9.84 -10.50 11.34
N LEU A 79 10.78 -10.36 10.40
CA LEU A 79 11.30 -9.05 10.01
C LEU A 79 10.23 -8.15 9.39
N MET A 80 9.35 -8.72 8.55
CA MET A 80 8.20 -7.99 7.99
C MET A 80 7.29 -7.49 9.12
N TRP A 81 6.93 -8.37 10.05
CA TRP A 81 6.05 -8.02 11.17
C TRP A 81 6.66 -6.98 12.11
N PHE A 82 7.97 -7.09 12.36
CA PHE A 82 8.73 -6.09 13.10
C PHE A 82 8.66 -4.72 12.41
N ASN A 83 8.98 -4.68 11.11
CA ASN A 83 8.97 -3.43 10.34
C ASN A 83 7.58 -2.81 10.28
N ILE A 84 6.53 -3.61 10.07
CA ILE A 84 5.16 -3.09 10.04
C ILE A 84 4.82 -2.39 11.36
N LYS A 85 5.14 -3.01 12.50
CA LYS A 85 4.88 -2.44 13.83
C LYS A 85 5.67 -1.15 14.08
N ASP A 86 6.91 -1.06 13.60
CA ASP A 86 7.76 0.14 13.74
C ASP A 86 7.36 1.27 12.78
N LEU A 87 7.00 0.95 11.54
CA LEU A 87 6.76 1.92 10.47
C LEU A 87 5.32 2.45 10.45
N TYR A 88 4.32 1.61 10.73
CA TYR A 88 2.91 2.01 10.73
C TYR A 88 2.60 3.28 11.56
N PRO A 89 2.98 3.37 12.85
CA PRO A 89 2.68 4.57 13.64
C PRO A 89 3.39 5.82 13.11
N LYS A 90 4.59 5.67 12.53
CA LYS A 90 5.35 6.77 11.92
C LYS A 90 4.69 7.25 10.63
N ALA A 91 4.27 6.31 9.78
CA ALA A 91 3.56 6.60 8.54
C ALA A 91 2.25 7.33 8.84
N LEU A 92 1.44 6.81 9.77
CA LEU A 92 0.18 7.43 10.17
C LEU A 92 0.42 8.85 10.71
N LYS A 93 1.37 9.02 11.64
CA LYS A 93 1.69 10.33 12.22
C LYS A 93 2.16 11.33 11.17
N ASN A 94 3.08 10.94 10.29
CA ASN A 94 3.73 11.88 9.39
C ASN A 94 2.86 12.25 8.19
N MET A 95 2.20 11.27 7.57
CA MET A 95 1.38 11.50 6.39
C MET A 95 0.06 12.20 6.71
N PHE A 96 -0.49 11.90 7.88
CA PHE A 96 -1.80 12.41 8.30
C PHE A 96 -1.69 13.40 9.46
N ALA A 97 -0.51 13.99 9.68
CA ALA A 97 -0.26 14.98 10.73
C ALA A 97 -1.26 16.16 10.69
N ARG A 98 -1.63 16.57 9.47
CA ARG A 98 -2.54 17.68 9.20
C ARG A 98 -3.93 17.22 8.74
N TYR A 99 -4.24 15.93 8.90
CA TYR A 99 -5.53 15.41 8.47
C TYR A 99 -6.62 15.91 9.43
N PRO A 100 -7.64 16.64 8.94
CA PRO A 100 -8.60 17.27 9.83
C PRO A 100 -9.41 16.24 10.64
N PRO A 101 -9.59 16.41 11.96
CA PRO A 101 -10.32 15.45 12.80
C PRO A 101 -11.75 15.18 12.32
N GLU A 102 -12.48 16.21 11.90
CA GLU A 102 -13.83 16.12 11.37
C GLU A 102 -13.87 15.29 10.08
N LYS A 103 -12.89 15.47 9.21
CA LYS A 103 -12.73 14.64 8.00
C LYS A 103 -12.38 13.22 8.33
N LYS A 104 -11.57 12.98 9.36
CA LYS A 104 -11.28 11.62 9.84
C LYS A 104 -12.55 10.91 10.30
N VAL A 105 -13.39 11.60 11.09
CA VAL A 105 -14.66 11.05 11.57
C VAL A 105 -15.61 10.78 10.41
N GLU A 106 -15.75 11.72 9.48
CA GLU A 106 -16.58 11.57 8.27
C GLU A 106 -16.18 10.32 7.49
N VAL A 107 -14.91 10.19 7.11
CA VAL A 107 -14.40 9.06 6.32
C VAL A 107 -14.52 7.75 7.08
N THR A 108 -14.24 7.74 8.38
CA THR A 108 -14.35 6.51 9.19
C THR A 108 -15.79 6.01 9.27
N LYS A 109 -16.76 6.92 9.45
CA LYS A 109 -18.19 6.57 9.46
C LYS A 109 -18.66 6.08 8.09
N ARG A 110 -18.25 6.77 7.02
CA ARG A 110 -18.57 6.35 5.66
C ARG A 110 -18.00 4.96 5.37
N PHE A 111 -16.72 4.75 5.62
CA PHE A 111 -16.07 3.46 5.40
C PHE A 111 -16.74 2.34 6.22
N ALA A 112 -17.08 2.57 7.49
CA ALA A 112 -17.75 1.57 8.30
C ALA A 112 -19.11 1.15 7.70
N ARG A 113 -19.86 2.09 7.13
CA ARG A 113 -21.12 1.82 6.41
C ARG A 113 -20.87 1.04 5.12
N GLU A 114 -19.92 1.49 4.31
CA GLU A 114 -19.59 0.90 3.00
C GLU A 114 -18.97 -0.51 3.11
N TYR A 115 -18.09 -0.71 4.11
CA TYR A 115 -17.41 -1.98 4.36
C TYR A 115 -18.32 -3.02 4.99
N GLY A 116 -19.31 -2.59 5.78
CA GLY A 116 -20.36 -3.45 6.33
C GLY A 116 -19.88 -4.51 7.34
N LYS A 117 -18.60 -4.51 7.73
CA LYS A 117 -18.01 -5.48 8.66
C LYS A 117 -17.31 -4.76 9.82
N PRO A 118 -17.32 -5.33 11.04
CA PRO A 118 -16.54 -4.80 12.14
C PRO A 118 -15.04 -4.93 11.86
N TYR A 119 -14.27 -3.91 12.21
CA TYR A 119 -12.81 -3.98 12.17
C TYR A 119 -12.16 -3.31 13.37
N ARG A 120 -10.89 -3.68 13.62
CA ARG A 120 -10.07 -3.12 14.70
C ARG A 120 -8.91 -2.34 14.10
N THR A 121 -8.56 -1.22 14.70
CA THR A 121 -7.42 -0.37 14.31
C THR A 121 -6.09 -0.85 14.88
N THR A 122 -5.96 -2.16 15.12
CA THR A 122 -4.69 -2.81 15.46
C THR A 122 -3.95 -3.20 14.18
N VAL A 123 -2.63 -3.41 14.24
CA VAL A 123 -1.83 -3.83 13.08
C VAL A 123 -2.45 -5.05 12.36
N ARG A 124 -2.74 -6.12 13.12
CA ARG A 124 -3.35 -7.34 12.57
C ARG A 124 -4.78 -7.09 12.06
N GLY A 125 -5.54 -6.23 12.73
CA GLY A 125 -6.91 -5.86 12.33
C GLY A 125 -6.94 -5.10 11.01
N LEU A 126 -6.05 -4.12 10.83
CA LEU A 126 -5.93 -3.35 9.60
C LEU A 126 -5.47 -4.21 8.43
N ILE A 127 -4.47 -5.08 8.63
CA ILE A 127 -4.04 -6.03 7.59
C ILE A 127 -5.17 -6.98 7.22
N ARG A 128 -5.96 -7.47 8.19
CA ARG A 128 -7.13 -8.29 7.89
C ARG A 128 -8.11 -7.54 6.98
N VAL A 129 -8.41 -6.27 7.26
CA VAL A 129 -9.30 -5.48 6.38
C VAL A 129 -8.71 -5.32 4.99
N LEU A 130 -7.41 -5.01 4.86
CA LEU A 130 -6.77 -4.91 3.55
C LEU A 130 -6.83 -6.22 2.76
N VAL A 131 -6.73 -7.36 3.46
CA VAL A 131 -6.91 -8.69 2.84
C VAL A 131 -8.38 -8.92 2.45
N ASP A 132 -9.32 -8.59 3.33
CA ASP A 132 -10.76 -8.73 3.08
C ASP A 132 -11.22 -7.86 1.89
N LEU A 133 -10.55 -6.72 1.63
CA LEU A 133 -10.78 -5.83 0.49
C LEU A 133 -10.04 -6.25 -0.79
N GLY A 134 -9.24 -7.32 -0.76
CA GLY A 134 -8.42 -7.75 -1.90
C GLY A 134 -7.29 -6.77 -2.25
N LEU A 135 -6.86 -5.93 -1.31
CA LEU A 135 -5.76 -4.97 -1.49
C LEU A 135 -4.41 -5.54 -1.10
N VAL A 136 -4.42 -6.61 -0.31
CA VAL A 136 -3.24 -7.33 0.16
C VAL A 136 -3.57 -8.82 0.11
N GLU A 137 -2.61 -9.63 -0.29
CA GLU A 137 -2.70 -11.09 -0.20
C GLU A 137 -1.63 -11.61 0.75
N ARG A 138 -1.92 -12.72 1.43
CA ARG A 138 -0.93 -13.46 2.20
C ARG A 138 -0.24 -14.46 1.29
N TYR A 139 1.05 -14.66 1.50
CA TYR A 139 1.79 -15.77 0.90
C TYR A 139 2.73 -16.38 1.94
N TRP A 140 3.28 -17.55 1.62
CA TRP A 140 4.29 -18.21 2.45
C TRP A 140 5.51 -18.52 1.59
N ASP A 141 6.69 -18.24 2.11
CA ASP A 141 7.97 -18.67 1.53
C ASP A 141 8.89 -19.26 2.61
N GLU A 142 10.13 -19.56 2.25
CA GLU A 142 11.16 -20.11 3.15
C GLU A 142 11.48 -19.23 4.37
N ARG A 143 11.15 -17.94 4.32
CA ARG A 143 11.33 -16.96 5.41
C ARG A 143 10.08 -16.83 6.29
N GLY A 144 8.96 -17.44 5.87
CA GLY A 144 7.69 -17.48 6.61
C GLY A 144 6.56 -16.72 5.92
N GLU A 145 5.64 -16.18 6.73
CA GLU A 145 4.50 -15.40 6.25
C GLU A 145 4.94 -14.11 5.55
N GLY A 146 4.45 -13.87 4.35
CA GLY A 146 4.63 -12.62 3.61
C GLY A 146 3.30 -11.95 3.26
N LEU A 147 3.37 -10.65 2.97
CA LEU A 147 2.27 -9.86 2.43
C LEU A 147 2.66 -9.36 1.04
N LYS A 148 1.80 -9.59 0.05
CA LYS A 148 1.98 -9.13 -1.32
C LYS A 148 0.83 -8.20 -1.72
N ILE A 149 1.12 -7.28 -2.63
CA ILE A 149 0.08 -6.47 -3.27
C ILE A 149 -0.27 -7.15 -4.62
N PRO A 150 -1.56 -7.36 -4.91
CA PRO A 150 -1.99 -7.89 -6.20
C PRO A 150 -1.52 -7.04 -7.38
N GLY A 151 -1.23 -7.68 -8.52
CA GLY A 151 -0.77 -7.00 -9.74
C GLY A 151 -1.80 -6.03 -10.34
N ASP A 152 -3.09 -6.33 -10.11
CA ASP A 152 -4.23 -5.46 -10.36
C ASP A 152 -5.07 -5.37 -9.08
N LEU A 153 -5.52 -4.17 -8.72
CA LEU A 153 -6.31 -3.93 -7.54
C LEU A 153 -7.80 -3.87 -7.90
N PRO A 154 -8.70 -4.41 -7.05
CA PRO A 154 -10.13 -4.21 -7.23
C PRO A 154 -10.47 -2.72 -7.20
N SER A 155 -11.53 -2.31 -7.89
CA SER A 155 -12.11 -0.98 -7.72
C SER A 155 -12.85 -0.94 -6.38
N PRO A 156 -12.90 0.22 -5.67
CA PRO A 156 -13.73 0.36 -4.47
C PRO A 156 -15.18 -0.09 -4.70
N ALA A 157 -15.75 0.21 -5.87
CA ALA A 157 -17.11 -0.20 -6.25
C ALA A 157 -17.32 -1.72 -6.34
N ASP A 158 -16.25 -2.51 -6.50
CA ASP A 158 -16.35 -3.97 -6.65
C ASP A 158 -16.48 -4.67 -5.29
N VAL A 159 -16.05 -4.00 -4.21
CA VAL A 159 -15.87 -4.61 -2.89
C VAL A 159 -16.53 -3.84 -1.74
N LEU A 160 -16.88 -2.57 -1.96
CA LEU A 160 -17.61 -1.73 -1.01
C LEU A 160 -19.04 -1.47 -1.48
N LEU A 161 -19.95 -1.30 -0.53
CA LEU A 161 -21.33 -0.90 -0.78
C LEU A 161 -21.42 0.62 -0.94
N LEU A 162 -21.03 1.12 -2.11
CA LEU A 162 -21.07 2.54 -2.43
C LEU A 162 -22.48 3.00 -2.80
N ASP A 163 -22.89 4.16 -2.30
CA ASP A 163 -24.11 4.84 -2.77
C ASP A 163 -23.89 5.54 -4.12
N GLU A 164 -24.96 5.97 -4.78
CA GLU A 164 -24.90 6.61 -6.10
C GLU A 164 -23.99 7.85 -6.12
N GLN A 165 -23.95 8.59 -5.02
CA GLN A 165 -23.10 9.77 -4.88
C GLN A 165 -21.62 9.38 -4.86
N GLU A 166 -21.24 8.38 -4.06
CA GLU A 166 -19.86 7.92 -3.99
C GLU A 166 -19.41 7.20 -5.27
N LEU A 167 -20.31 6.51 -5.97
CA LEU A 167 -20.05 5.98 -7.33
C LEU A 167 -19.74 7.09 -8.33
N ALA A 168 -20.55 8.15 -8.37
CA ALA A 168 -20.31 9.29 -9.26
C ALA A 168 -18.98 9.99 -8.97
N ILE A 169 -18.62 10.13 -7.69
CA ILE A 169 -17.33 10.71 -7.27
C ILE A 169 -16.15 9.81 -7.67
N LEU A 170 -16.29 8.49 -7.50
CA LEU A 170 -15.26 7.53 -7.89
C LEU A 170 -14.99 7.60 -9.39
N GLU A 171 -16.03 7.61 -10.22
CA GLU A 171 -15.89 7.72 -11.67
C GLU A 171 -15.28 9.04 -12.12
N ALA A 172 -15.67 10.17 -11.50
CA ALA A 172 -15.03 11.46 -11.75
C ALA A 172 -13.53 11.45 -11.41
N ARG A 173 -13.16 10.78 -10.31
CA ARG A 173 -11.76 10.65 -9.90
C ARG A 173 -10.95 9.76 -10.82
N LYS A 174 -11.47 8.60 -11.23
CA LYS A 174 -10.78 7.71 -12.18
C LYS A 174 -10.42 8.44 -13.47
N ARG A 175 -11.30 9.31 -13.97
CA ARG A 175 -11.03 10.16 -15.14
C ARG A 175 -9.87 11.14 -14.92
N LEU A 176 -9.81 11.78 -13.75
CA LEU A 176 -8.72 12.70 -13.40
C LEU A 176 -7.37 11.96 -13.26
N THR A 177 -7.39 10.78 -12.64
CA THR A 177 -6.16 10.03 -12.39
C THR A 177 -5.63 9.32 -13.64
N HIS A 178 -6.49 8.88 -14.57
CA HIS A 178 -6.05 8.38 -15.88
C HIS A 178 -5.22 9.42 -16.64
N THR A 179 -5.62 10.69 -16.58
CA THR A 179 -4.89 11.80 -17.20
C THR A 179 -3.55 12.08 -16.50
N SER A 180 -3.48 11.88 -15.18
CA SER A 180 -2.29 12.16 -14.37
C SER A 180 -1.37 10.95 -14.17
N MET A 181 -1.59 9.82 -14.84
CA MET A 181 -0.79 8.60 -14.66
C MET A 181 -0.32 8.01 -15.99
N ALA A 182 -0.49 8.76 -17.09
CA ALA A 182 -0.04 8.35 -18.42
C ALA A 182 1.44 7.92 -18.44
N TRP A 183 2.30 8.51 -17.59
CA TRP A 183 3.70 8.11 -17.44
C TRP A 183 3.94 6.74 -16.76
N LEU A 184 2.89 6.03 -16.33
CA LEU A 184 2.96 4.64 -15.85
C LEU A 184 2.50 3.63 -16.90
N ASP A 185 2.05 4.09 -18.07
CA ASP A 185 1.77 3.22 -19.21
C ASP A 185 3.10 2.68 -19.76
N PRO A 186 3.30 1.35 -19.82
CA PRO A 186 4.51 0.73 -20.35
C PRO A 186 4.87 1.24 -21.76
N GLU A 187 3.88 1.51 -22.61
CA GLU A 187 4.10 2.03 -23.96
C GLU A 187 4.58 3.50 -23.95
N ILE A 188 4.16 4.27 -22.96
CA ILE A 188 4.61 5.67 -22.74
C ILE A 188 6.00 5.69 -22.11
N GLN A 189 6.32 4.73 -21.24
CA GLN A 189 7.64 4.56 -20.64
C GLN A 189 8.69 4.09 -21.66
N GLU A 190 8.34 3.13 -22.53
CA GLU A 190 9.22 2.65 -23.61
C GLU A 190 9.49 3.73 -24.67
N ARG A 191 8.55 4.64 -24.90
CA ARG A 191 8.70 5.74 -25.87
C ARG A 191 9.57 6.89 -25.39
N GLY A 192 10.05 6.86 -24.14
CA GLY A 192 11.00 7.83 -23.60
C GLY A 192 10.54 9.27 -23.81
N TYR A 193 9.68 9.78 -22.92
CA TYR A 193 9.42 11.21 -22.92
C TYR A 193 10.66 11.98 -22.42
N LEU A 194 11.01 12.98 -23.24
CA LEU A 194 12.12 13.94 -23.21
C LEU A 194 12.36 14.63 -21.85
#